data_AF-A0A426TZ18-F1
#
_entry.id   AF-A0A426TZ18-F1
#
_cell.length_a   1.000
_cell.length_b   1.000
_cell.length_c   1.000
_cell.angle_alpha   90.00
_cell.angle_beta   90.00
_cell.angle_gamma   90.00
#
_symmetry.space_group_name_H-M   'P 1'
#
loop_
_entity.id
_entity.type
_entity.pdbx_description
1 polymer ?
#
loop_
_entity_poly.entity_id
_entity_poly.type
_entity_poly.pdbx_seq_one_letter_code
_entity_poly.pdbx_strand_id
1 'polypeptide(L)'
;MAGESTLAALLMLRQAAQDAPEWVAVLPQAQSLLMQYREQDDGEAQDAIARQVRRLLQREAPDLYVQLIQIIDQLDQESSPVLEVRGAPSYALLRQFIDHELRDASHILGARIEAPPAASVPDVGTDATQILGVSIKTTPKTLVRRYTDIACPQRAQLNERVTVAVGLTQEAVRHSLAAQPLDLHLDAVQVRLVAPRMTLLTPGEQSIKVLPDADSPPVVFQLLPQELGQAEITLELRQQGQLVAPPVTLRVEVVAHEVAFVAAPYAPAQVDPALARAIAAPDLTLRVYYDDSATRVLFALWREGVVIHEEYGPAFAGPGPATYTASLYRDLELLRKERDSVKVGGRGGQLLSEDDLERTFKRIGNRLWEKLIPSGLKAVYARERY
;
A
#
# COMPACT_ATOMS: atom_id res chain seq x y z
N MET A 1 6.33 10.59 -22.60
CA MET A 1 5.89 10.00 -21.31
C MET A 1 5.61 8.50 -21.44
N ALA A 2 4.84 8.01 -22.43
CA ALA A 2 4.52 6.58 -22.54
C ALA A 2 5.74 5.66 -22.74
N GLY A 3 6.79 6.13 -23.43
CA GLY A 3 8.06 5.40 -23.56
C GLY A 3 8.80 5.21 -22.24
N GLU A 4 8.74 6.19 -21.34
CA GLU A 4 9.50 6.22 -20.07
C GLU A 4 8.95 5.22 -19.06
N SER A 5 7.63 5.21 -18.83
CA SER A 5 6.99 4.23 -17.95
C SER A 5 7.23 2.80 -18.45
N THR A 6 7.30 2.60 -19.77
CA THR A 6 7.58 1.28 -20.36
C THR A 6 8.98 0.78 -20.03
N LEU A 7 9.98 1.66 -20.04
CA LEU A 7 11.37 1.32 -19.73
C LEU A 7 11.59 1.09 -18.25
N ALA A 8 11.05 1.97 -17.41
CA ALA A 8 11.09 1.79 -15.97
C ALA A 8 10.45 0.45 -15.58
N ALA A 9 9.28 0.15 -16.14
CA ALA A 9 8.60 -1.12 -15.94
C ALA A 9 9.41 -2.31 -16.46
N LEU A 10 10.08 -2.19 -17.62
CA LEU A 10 10.90 -3.27 -18.17
C LEU A 10 12.11 -3.59 -17.28
N LEU A 11 12.73 -2.57 -16.67
CA LEU A 11 13.84 -2.76 -15.73
C LEU A 11 13.39 -3.44 -14.43
N MET A 12 12.24 -3.02 -13.88
CA MET A 12 11.65 -3.67 -12.71
C MET A 12 11.27 -5.12 -13.02
N LEU A 13 10.69 -5.36 -14.20
CA LEU A 13 10.32 -6.70 -14.66
C LEU A 13 11.54 -7.60 -14.84
N ARG A 14 12.64 -7.07 -15.39
CA ARG A 14 13.91 -7.81 -15.50
C ARG A 14 14.39 -8.33 -14.15
N GLN A 15 14.31 -7.51 -13.09
CA GLN A 15 14.75 -7.89 -11.76
C GLN A 15 13.85 -8.97 -11.13
N ALA A 16 12.53 -8.88 -11.36
CA ALA A 16 11.57 -9.84 -10.85
C ALA A 16 11.59 -11.18 -11.62
N ALA A 17 11.89 -11.16 -12.91
CA ALA A 17 11.77 -12.30 -13.81
C ALA A 17 13.12 -12.80 -14.38
N GLN A 18 14.26 -12.44 -13.79
CA GLN A 18 15.60 -12.80 -14.32
C GLN A 18 15.80 -14.30 -14.54
N ASP A 19 15.14 -15.13 -13.73
CA ASP A 19 15.25 -16.59 -13.76
C ASP A 19 14.11 -17.26 -14.57
N ALA A 20 13.16 -16.48 -15.09
CA ALA A 20 12.06 -17.01 -15.89
C ALA A 20 12.58 -17.44 -17.28
N PRO A 21 12.26 -18.67 -17.76
CA PRO A 21 12.76 -19.16 -19.04
C PRO A 21 12.29 -18.31 -20.23
N GLU A 22 11.10 -17.73 -20.12
CA GLU A 22 10.53 -16.79 -21.10
C GLU A 22 11.37 -15.50 -21.18
N TRP A 23 11.81 -14.98 -20.02
CA TRP A 23 12.67 -13.81 -19.96
C TRP A 23 14.01 -14.07 -20.63
N VAL A 24 14.63 -15.23 -20.35
CA VAL A 24 15.90 -15.65 -20.97
C VAL A 24 15.78 -15.72 -22.49
N ALA A 25 14.63 -16.20 -23.01
CA ALA A 25 14.39 -16.30 -24.45
C ALA A 25 14.27 -14.93 -25.15
N VAL A 26 13.61 -13.95 -24.51
CA VAL A 26 13.40 -12.61 -25.09
C VAL A 26 14.54 -11.62 -24.80
N LEU A 27 15.41 -11.94 -23.83
CA LEU A 27 16.46 -11.05 -23.34
C LEU A 27 17.35 -10.45 -24.43
N PRO A 28 17.87 -11.21 -25.43
CA PRO A 28 18.77 -10.63 -26.45
C PRO A 28 18.08 -9.56 -27.29
N GLN A 29 16.80 -9.79 -27.63
CA GLN A 29 16.00 -8.87 -28.45
C GLN A 29 15.60 -7.64 -27.64
N ALA A 30 15.20 -7.84 -26.38
CA ALA A 30 14.91 -6.75 -25.45
C ALA A 30 16.14 -5.87 -25.22
N GLN A 31 17.33 -6.45 -25.03
CA GLN A 31 18.59 -5.71 -24.89
C GLN A 31 18.94 -4.90 -26.14
N SER A 32 18.74 -5.45 -27.34
CA SER A 32 18.96 -4.72 -28.59
C SER A 32 18.04 -3.48 -28.70
N LEU A 33 16.76 -3.63 -28.33
CA LEU A 33 15.81 -2.52 -28.30
C LEU A 33 16.17 -1.47 -27.24
N LEU A 34 16.64 -1.89 -26.06
CA LEU A 34 17.13 -0.97 -25.02
C LEU A 34 18.35 -0.17 -25.49
N MET A 35 19.29 -0.81 -26.19
CA MET A 35 20.44 -0.13 -26.79
C MET A 35 20.00 0.88 -27.85
N GLN A 36 19.08 0.51 -28.74
CA GLN A 36 18.52 1.43 -29.73
C GLN A 36 17.82 2.61 -29.06
N TYR A 37 17.04 2.38 -28.01
CA TYR A 37 16.35 3.45 -27.28
C TYR A 37 17.35 4.49 -26.76
N ARG A 38 18.47 4.02 -26.20
CA ARG A 38 19.52 4.87 -25.64
C ARG A 38 20.21 5.75 -26.69
N GLU A 39 20.36 5.25 -27.91
CA GLU A 39 21.00 5.96 -29.01
C GLU A 39 20.11 7.06 -29.63
N GLN A 40 18.80 7.03 -29.34
CA GLN A 40 17.86 8.04 -29.81
C GLN A 40 17.70 9.15 -28.77
N ASP A 41 17.93 10.40 -29.17
CA ASP A 41 17.57 11.58 -28.37
C ASP A 41 16.19 12.14 -28.73
N ASP A 42 15.56 11.62 -29.79
CA ASP A 42 14.22 11.99 -30.22
C ASP A 42 13.13 11.23 -29.46
N GLY A 43 12.16 11.96 -28.90
CA GLY A 43 11.06 11.40 -28.12
C GLY A 43 10.12 10.50 -28.92
N GLU A 44 9.89 10.80 -30.21
CA GLU A 44 9.04 9.96 -31.06
C GLU A 44 9.72 8.63 -31.40
N ALA A 45 11.01 8.65 -31.71
CA ALA A 45 11.81 7.44 -31.91
C ALA A 45 11.86 6.57 -30.64
N GLN A 46 12.01 7.18 -29.47
CA GLN A 46 11.94 6.52 -28.18
C GLN A 46 10.58 5.84 -27.94
N ASP A 47 9.48 6.54 -28.16
CA ASP A 47 8.12 5.99 -28.04
C ASP A 47 7.86 4.86 -29.07
N ALA A 48 8.46 4.94 -30.26
CA ALA A 48 8.41 3.86 -31.25
C ALA A 48 9.11 2.59 -30.77
N ILE A 49 10.28 2.73 -30.14
CA ILE A 49 11.06 1.61 -29.58
C ILE A 49 10.35 1.00 -28.36
N ALA A 50 9.78 1.82 -27.48
CA ALA A 50 8.97 1.32 -26.36
C ALA A 50 7.78 0.49 -26.84
N ARG A 51 7.11 0.89 -27.93
CA ARG A 51 6.06 0.10 -28.57
C ARG A 51 6.58 -1.19 -29.21
N GLN A 52 7.82 -1.22 -29.68
CA GLN A 52 8.45 -2.45 -30.16
C GLN A 52 8.73 -3.42 -29.02
N VAL A 53 9.20 -2.94 -27.86
CA VAL A 53 9.39 -3.76 -26.64
C VAL A 53 8.07 -4.38 -26.19
N ARG A 54 6.99 -3.58 -26.12
CA ARG A 54 5.65 -4.10 -25.77
C ARG A 54 5.18 -5.18 -26.74
N ARG A 55 5.36 -4.98 -28.05
CA ARG A 55 5.00 -5.97 -29.07
C ARG A 55 5.85 -7.24 -29.01
N LEU A 56 7.15 -7.10 -28.70
CA LEU A 56 8.05 -8.24 -28.50
C LEU A 56 7.54 -9.12 -27.35
N LEU A 57 7.31 -8.52 -26.17
CA LEU A 57 6.81 -9.26 -25.02
C LEU A 57 5.42 -9.83 -25.27
N GLN A 58 4.52 -9.08 -25.89
CA GLN A 58 3.19 -9.57 -26.23
C GLN A 58 3.21 -10.82 -27.12
N ARG A 59 4.17 -10.91 -28.05
CA ARG A 59 4.29 -12.03 -29.01
C ARG A 59 5.03 -13.23 -28.43
N GLU A 60 6.16 -12.99 -27.77
CA GLU A 60 7.10 -14.04 -27.37
C GLU A 60 6.95 -14.45 -25.89
N ALA A 61 6.37 -13.59 -25.04
CA ALA A 61 6.24 -13.81 -23.60
C ALA A 61 5.00 -13.09 -23.01
N PRO A 62 3.77 -13.59 -23.29
CA PRO A 62 2.53 -12.90 -22.94
C PRO A 62 2.36 -12.69 -21.42
N ASP A 63 2.86 -13.61 -20.59
CA ASP A 63 2.78 -13.49 -19.14
C ASP A 63 3.66 -12.34 -18.62
N LEU A 64 4.86 -12.17 -19.20
CA LEU A 64 5.73 -11.02 -18.93
C LEU A 64 5.12 -9.71 -19.44
N TYR A 65 4.40 -9.73 -20.56
CA TYR A 65 3.67 -8.56 -21.04
C TYR A 65 2.57 -8.13 -20.06
N VAL A 66 1.80 -9.07 -19.49
CA VAL A 66 0.78 -8.73 -18.48
C VAL A 66 1.42 -8.09 -17.24
N GLN A 67 2.53 -8.65 -16.75
CA GLN A 67 3.27 -8.07 -15.62
C GLN A 67 3.82 -6.68 -15.95
N LEU A 68 4.33 -6.46 -17.17
CA LEU A 68 4.79 -5.15 -17.63
C LEU A 68 3.66 -4.11 -17.54
N ILE A 69 2.45 -4.43 -18.02
CA ILE A 69 1.31 -3.51 -17.97
C ILE A 69 0.90 -3.22 -16.53
N GLN A 70 0.91 -4.23 -15.64
CA GLN A 70 0.61 -4.01 -14.22
C GLN A 70 1.61 -3.06 -13.55
N ILE A 71 2.90 -3.17 -13.87
CA ILE A 71 3.93 -2.27 -13.34
C ILE A 71 3.74 -0.85 -13.91
N ILE A 72 3.42 -0.72 -15.20
CA ILE A 72 3.12 0.59 -15.81
C ILE A 72 1.92 1.26 -15.11
N ASP A 73 0.83 0.51 -14.90
CA ASP A 73 -0.36 1.02 -14.22
C ASP A 73 -0.05 1.44 -12.78
N GLN A 74 0.83 0.72 -12.06
CA GLN A 74 1.29 1.11 -10.73
C GLN A 74 2.10 2.41 -10.76
N LEU A 75 3.04 2.54 -11.70
CA LEU A 75 3.85 3.75 -11.85
C LEU A 75 2.98 4.96 -12.20
N ASP A 76 1.98 4.80 -13.07
CA ASP A 76 1.07 5.87 -13.46
C ASP A 76 0.13 6.28 -12.29
N GLN A 77 -0.27 5.33 -11.42
CA GLN A 77 -1.06 5.62 -10.22
C GLN A 77 -0.26 6.35 -9.14
N GLU A 78 1.03 6.04 -8.99
CA GLU A 78 1.91 6.69 -8.01
C GLU A 78 2.40 8.07 -8.48
N SER A 79 2.23 8.40 -9.77
CA SER A 79 2.67 9.65 -10.41
C SER A 79 1.73 10.86 -10.23
N SER A 80 0.86 10.88 -9.22
CA SER A 80 0.30 12.13 -8.69
C SER A 80 1.44 12.99 -8.08
N PRO A 81 1.31 14.32 -7.93
CA PRO A 81 2.43 15.31 -7.84
C PRO A 81 3.32 15.26 -6.58
N VAL A 82 3.43 14.10 -5.94
CA VAL A 82 4.27 13.76 -4.79
C VAL A 82 5.64 13.20 -5.22
N LEU A 83 5.85 12.91 -6.52
CA LEU A 83 7.08 12.28 -7.02
C LEU A 83 8.32 13.19 -7.11
N GLU A 84 8.24 14.50 -6.84
CA GLU A 84 9.46 15.30 -6.61
C GLU A 84 10.12 14.99 -5.25
N VAL A 85 9.43 14.30 -4.33
CA VAL A 85 9.90 14.08 -2.95
C VAL A 85 10.18 12.59 -2.64
N ARG A 86 9.72 11.66 -3.48
CA ARG A 86 9.86 10.21 -3.23
C ARG A 86 10.55 9.49 -4.40
N GLY A 87 11.87 9.63 -4.47
CA GLY A 87 12.78 8.56 -4.93
C GLY A 87 12.54 7.88 -6.29
N ALA A 88 11.62 8.34 -7.14
CA ALA A 88 11.60 7.91 -8.53
C ALA A 88 12.95 8.31 -9.12
N PRO A 89 13.73 7.37 -9.67
CA PRO A 89 15.03 7.70 -10.24
C PRO A 89 14.80 8.79 -11.29
N SER A 90 15.38 9.96 -11.04
CA SER A 90 15.32 11.07 -11.98
C SER A 90 15.77 10.58 -13.37
N TYR A 91 15.37 11.27 -14.43
CA TYR A 91 15.78 10.92 -15.79
C TYR A 91 17.29 10.64 -15.92
N ALA A 92 18.11 11.37 -15.15
CA ALA A 92 19.55 11.16 -15.06
C ALA A 92 19.93 9.84 -14.36
N LEU A 93 19.22 9.45 -13.30
CA LEU A 93 19.42 8.17 -12.60
C LEU A 93 18.95 6.97 -13.42
N LEU A 94 17.84 7.06 -14.15
CA LEU A 94 17.40 6.01 -15.08
C LEU A 94 18.44 5.83 -16.19
N ARG A 95 18.95 6.91 -16.79
CA ARG A 95 20.05 6.83 -17.76
C ARG A 95 21.32 6.24 -17.13
N GLN A 96 21.70 6.65 -15.91
CA GLN A 96 22.88 6.09 -15.22
C GLN A 96 22.72 4.60 -14.89
N PHE A 97 21.53 4.17 -14.49
CA PHE A 97 21.24 2.77 -14.16
C PHE A 97 21.23 1.89 -15.41
N ILE A 98 20.60 2.37 -16.49
CA ILE A 98 20.67 1.74 -17.82
C ILE A 98 22.13 1.65 -18.30
N ASP A 99 22.91 2.72 -18.11
CA ASP A 99 24.32 2.78 -18.50
C ASP A 99 25.21 1.81 -17.70
N HIS A 100 24.95 1.64 -16.41
CA HIS A 100 25.68 0.71 -15.54
C HIS A 100 25.35 -0.75 -15.91
N GLU A 101 24.06 -1.07 -16.02
CA GLU A 101 23.58 -2.42 -16.29
C GLU A 101 23.96 -2.94 -17.69
N LEU A 102 23.94 -2.07 -18.71
CA LEU A 102 24.33 -2.47 -20.06
C LEU A 102 25.85 -2.70 -20.17
N ARG A 103 26.67 -1.98 -19.39
CA ARG A 103 28.12 -2.24 -19.31
C ARG A 103 28.39 -3.63 -18.71
N ASP A 104 27.70 -3.99 -17.65
CA ASP A 104 27.84 -5.30 -17.00
C ASP A 104 27.38 -6.44 -17.92
N ALA A 105 26.28 -6.26 -18.66
CA ALA A 105 25.80 -7.24 -19.63
C ALA A 105 26.77 -7.46 -20.81
N SER A 106 27.41 -6.38 -21.31
CA SER A 106 28.43 -6.50 -22.37
C SER A 106 29.70 -7.24 -21.93
N HIS A 107 30.04 -7.23 -20.64
CA HIS A 107 31.16 -8.01 -20.10
C HIS A 107 30.86 -9.52 -20.01
N ILE A 108 29.61 -9.90 -19.76
CA ILE A 108 29.21 -11.32 -19.61
C ILE A 108 29.18 -12.04 -20.97
N LEU A 109 28.83 -11.34 -22.06
CA LEU A 109 28.80 -11.91 -23.41
C LEU A 109 30.17 -11.92 -24.12
N GLY A 110 31.13 -11.11 -23.67
CA GLY A 110 32.50 -11.10 -24.21
C GLY A 110 33.39 -12.25 -23.73
N ALA A 111 33.02 -12.94 -22.64
CA ALA A 111 33.88 -13.92 -21.97
C ALA A 111 33.63 -15.38 -22.36
N ARG A 112 32.81 -15.66 -23.39
CA ARG A 112 32.37 -17.04 -23.67
C ARG A 112 32.49 -17.46 -25.14
N ILE A 113 33.66 -17.27 -25.73
CA ILE A 113 34.11 -18.05 -26.91
C ILE A 113 35.61 -18.34 -26.78
N GLU A 114 35.98 -19.30 -25.94
CA GLU A 114 37.24 -20.04 -26.11
C GLU A 114 36.95 -21.53 -26.16
N ALA A 115 37.35 -22.14 -27.27
CA ALA A 115 37.16 -23.54 -27.60
C ALA A 115 38.08 -24.44 -26.74
N PRO A 116 37.66 -25.67 -26.41
CA PRO A 116 38.45 -26.57 -25.58
C PRO A 116 39.57 -27.25 -26.37
N PRO A 117 40.81 -27.32 -25.87
CA PRO A 117 41.80 -28.26 -26.38
C PRO A 117 41.66 -29.63 -25.71
N ALA A 118 42.03 -30.65 -26.49
CA ALA A 118 41.85 -32.06 -26.22
C ALA A 118 42.82 -32.62 -25.16
N ALA A 119 42.30 -33.64 -24.45
CA ALA A 119 42.93 -34.86 -23.92
C ALA A 119 44.40 -34.83 -23.48
N SER A 120 44.66 -35.24 -22.22
CA SER A 120 45.72 -36.22 -21.85
C SER A 120 45.53 -36.72 -20.41
N VAL A 121 45.52 -38.05 -20.27
CA VAL A 121 45.74 -38.92 -19.09
C VAL A 121 46.91 -39.83 -19.51
N PRO A 122 47.84 -40.40 -18.69
CA PRO A 122 47.84 -40.81 -17.26
C PRO A 122 49.06 -40.21 -16.49
N ASP A 123 49.46 -40.51 -15.25
CA ASP A 123 49.59 -41.77 -14.50
C ASP A 123 49.93 -41.52 -13.00
N VAL A 124 49.88 -42.60 -12.23
CA VAL A 124 49.99 -42.86 -10.77
C VAL A 124 51.16 -42.20 -10.01
N GLY A 125 50.89 -41.82 -8.76
CA GLY A 125 51.92 -41.50 -7.75
C GLY A 125 51.37 -41.35 -6.33
N THR A 126 51.59 -42.36 -5.51
CA THR A 126 51.36 -42.47 -4.06
C THR A 126 52.08 -41.37 -3.27
N ASP A 127 51.42 -40.65 -2.36
CA ASP A 127 51.88 -40.55 -0.96
C ASP A 127 50.95 -39.77 0.00
N ALA A 128 50.86 -40.40 1.17
CA ALA A 128 50.59 -39.96 2.53
C ALA A 128 50.41 -38.45 2.88
N THR A 129 49.39 -38.22 3.72
CA THR A 129 49.37 -37.25 4.85
C THR A 129 49.38 -35.76 4.52
N GLN A 130 48.19 -35.14 4.56
CA GLN A 130 47.87 -33.86 5.23
C GLN A 130 46.54 -33.33 4.67
N ILE A 131 45.41 -33.65 5.30
CA ILE A 131 44.20 -32.83 5.11
C ILE A 131 44.32 -31.68 6.11
N LEU A 132 44.91 -30.62 5.58
CA LEU A 132 44.88 -29.26 6.06
C LEU A 132 43.45 -28.84 6.39
N GLY A 133 43.34 -28.08 7.48
CA GLY A 133 42.12 -27.43 7.89
C GLY A 133 41.51 -26.67 6.73
N VAL A 134 40.28 -27.06 6.38
CA VAL A 134 39.38 -26.23 5.60
C VAL A 134 39.11 -25.00 6.46
N SER A 135 39.95 -23.98 6.31
CA SER A 135 39.62 -22.63 6.71
C SER A 135 38.50 -22.21 5.79
N ILE A 136 37.26 -22.51 6.20
CA ILE A 136 36.06 -21.97 5.58
C ILE A 136 36.23 -20.46 5.75
N LYS A 137 36.63 -19.77 4.66
CA LYS A 137 36.56 -18.32 4.58
C LYS A 137 35.10 -17.97 4.78
N THR A 138 34.70 -17.74 6.02
CA THR A 138 33.43 -17.12 6.36
C THR A 138 33.49 -15.71 5.80
N THR A 139 32.93 -15.52 4.61
CA THR A 139 32.70 -14.20 4.05
C THR A 139 32.01 -13.38 5.14
N PRO A 140 32.55 -12.20 5.50
CA PRO A 140 31.98 -11.39 6.56
C PRO A 140 30.52 -11.09 6.21
N LYS A 141 29.59 -11.58 7.04
CA LYS A 141 28.15 -11.36 6.83
C LYS A 141 27.85 -9.89 7.10
N THR A 142 27.51 -9.15 6.05
CA THR A 142 27.14 -7.74 6.13
C THR A 142 26.00 -7.55 7.14
N LEU A 143 26.25 -6.70 8.14
CA LEU A 143 25.25 -6.24 9.09
C LEU A 143 24.54 -5.01 8.52
N VAL A 144 23.22 -4.99 8.60
CA VAL A 144 22.37 -3.85 8.24
C VAL A 144 21.45 -3.50 9.40
N ARG A 145 21.19 -2.21 9.56
CA ARG A 145 20.25 -1.71 10.56
C ARG A 145 18.84 -1.67 9.98
N ARG A 146 17.88 -2.22 10.70
CA ARG A 146 16.45 -2.22 10.34
C ARG A 146 15.59 -1.83 11.53
N TYR A 147 14.35 -1.47 11.25
CA TYR A 147 13.33 -1.17 12.26
C TYR A 147 12.16 -2.15 12.07
N THR A 148 11.54 -2.55 13.18
CA THR A 148 10.32 -3.35 13.11
C THR A 148 9.10 -2.51 12.76
N ASP A 149 8.32 -2.96 11.79
CA ASP A 149 7.00 -2.41 11.47
C ASP A 149 5.93 -3.45 11.84
N ILE A 150 5.21 -3.19 12.93
CA ILE A 150 4.24 -4.14 13.48
C ILE A 150 2.85 -3.50 13.47
N ALA A 151 1.95 -4.09 12.69
CA ALA A 151 0.55 -3.73 12.64
C ALA A 151 -0.30 -4.83 13.29
N CYS A 152 -1.00 -4.48 14.36
CA CYS A 152 -1.91 -5.37 15.08
C CYS A 152 -3.11 -4.54 15.58
N PRO A 153 -4.35 -5.00 15.37
CA PRO A 153 -5.51 -4.27 15.88
C PRO A 153 -5.57 -4.33 17.40
N GLN A 154 -6.02 -3.23 18.03
CA GLN A 154 -6.18 -3.17 19.48
C GLN A 154 -7.38 -3.99 19.99
N ARG A 155 -8.35 -4.26 19.12
CA ARG A 155 -9.58 -4.98 19.43
C ARG A 155 -9.87 -6.02 18.35
N ALA A 156 -10.44 -7.14 18.74
CA ALA A 156 -10.80 -8.24 17.87
C ALA A 156 -12.17 -8.79 18.24
N GLN A 157 -12.93 -9.28 17.26
CA GLN A 157 -14.17 -9.98 17.54
C GLN A 157 -13.93 -11.47 17.79
N LEU A 158 -14.65 -12.02 18.76
CA LEU A 158 -14.65 -13.45 19.05
C LEU A 158 -15.04 -14.24 17.79
N ASN A 159 -14.29 -15.29 17.47
CA ASN A 159 -14.50 -16.13 16.30
C ASN A 159 -14.42 -15.40 14.94
N GLU A 160 -13.83 -14.20 14.88
CA GLU A 160 -13.51 -13.55 13.61
C GLU A 160 -12.01 -13.50 13.35
N ARG A 161 -11.66 -13.42 12.07
CA ARG A 161 -10.26 -13.42 11.64
C ARG A 161 -9.59 -12.10 12.02
N VAL A 162 -8.48 -12.19 12.72
CA VAL A 162 -7.59 -11.08 13.07
C VAL A 162 -6.31 -11.20 12.26
N THR A 163 -5.80 -10.07 11.79
CA THR A 163 -4.55 -10.01 11.02
C THR A 163 -3.48 -9.30 11.83
N VAL A 164 -2.30 -9.91 11.95
CA VAL A 164 -1.09 -9.31 12.50
C VAL A 164 -0.02 -9.32 11.41
N ALA A 165 0.47 -8.15 11.04
CA ALA A 165 1.54 -8.00 10.05
C ALA A 165 2.83 -7.57 10.72
N VAL A 166 3.95 -8.18 10.30
CA VAL A 166 5.29 -7.87 10.79
C VAL A 166 6.20 -7.67 9.60
N GLY A 167 6.81 -6.48 9.50
CA GLY A 167 7.79 -6.12 8.50
C GLY A 167 9.08 -5.58 9.12
N LEU A 168 10.10 -5.45 8.29
CA LEU A 168 11.36 -4.77 8.60
C LEU A 168 11.55 -3.60 7.63
N THR A 169 11.74 -2.42 8.16
CA THR A 169 11.90 -1.18 7.38
C THR A 169 13.28 -0.56 7.57
N GLN A 170 13.73 0.26 6.63
CA GLN A 170 14.99 1.01 6.72
C GLN A 170 14.90 2.15 7.73
N GLU A 171 13.71 2.76 7.84
CA GLU A 171 13.42 3.88 8.73
C GLU A 171 12.34 3.52 9.75
N ALA A 172 12.39 4.17 10.90
CA ALA A 172 11.39 3.97 11.95
C ALA A 172 10.00 4.47 11.49
N VAL A 173 9.03 3.57 11.44
CA VAL A 173 7.64 3.91 11.09
C VAL A 173 6.92 4.47 12.32
N ARG A 174 6.38 5.70 12.23
CA ARG A 174 5.72 6.39 13.36
C ARG A 174 4.50 5.66 13.93
N HIS A 175 3.84 4.82 13.13
CA HIS A 175 2.63 4.09 13.51
C HIS A 175 2.90 2.63 13.88
N SER A 176 4.16 2.18 13.86
CA SER A 176 4.52 0.83 14.31
C SER A 176 4.29 0.70 15.82
N LEU A 177 3.68 -0.41 16.24
CA LEU A 177 3.46 -0.69 17.67
C LEU A 177 4.76 -0.91 18.43
N ALA A 178 5.84 -1.27 17.74
CA ALA A 178 7.18 -1.29 18.29
C ALA A 178 8.17 -0.96 17.17
N ALA A 179 8.81 0.21 17.21
CA ALA A 179 9.82 0.65 16.24
C ALA A 179 11.24 0.49 16.81
N GLN A 180 11.63 -0.74 17.16
CA GLN A 180 12.95 -0.99 17.73
C GLN A 180 14.00 -1.12 16.61
N PRO A 181 15.19 -0.50 16.76
CA PRO A 181 16.29 -0.74 15.84
C PRO A 181 16.89 -2.14 16.07
N LEU A 182 17.16 -2.85 14.98
CA LEU A 182 17.74 -4.18 14.95
C LEU A 182 18.99 -4.17 14.05
N ASP A 183 20.08 -4.74 14.54
CA ASP A 183 21.25 -5.03 13.73
C ASP A 183 21.15 -6.47 13.22
N LEU A 184 20.93 -6.62 11.92
CA LEU A 184 20.60 -7.90 11.29
C LEU A 184 21.61 -8.25 10.21
N HIS A 185 21.90 -9.54 10.02
CA HIS A 185 22.57 -9.98 8.81
C HIS A 185 21.60 -9.93 7.60
N LEU A 186 22.14 -9.87 6.38
CA LEU A 186 21.37 -10.01 5.13
C LEU A 186 20.83 -11.44 4.87
N ASP A 187 20.64 -12.20 5.93
CA ASP A 187 19.97 -13.50 5.92
C ASP A 187 18.50 -13.34 6.31
N ALA A 188 17.68 -14.35 6.06
CA ALA A 188 16.29 -14.32 6.47
C ALA A 188 16.13 -14.29 8.00
N VAL A 189 15.16 -13.51 8.49
CA VAL A 189 14.76 -13.45 9.90
C VAL A 189 13.51 -14.31 10.06
N GLN A 190 13.54 -15.23 11.02
CA GLN A 190 12.37 -16.00 11.43
C GLN A 190 11.55 -15.18 12.42
N VAL A 191 10.26 -15.03 12.15
CA VAL A 191 9.29 -14.43 13.05
C VAL A 191 8.40 -15.54 13.56
N ARG A 192 8.40 -15.73 14.88
CA ARG A 192 7.51 -16.67 15.56
C ARG A 192 6.46 -15.91 16.34
N LEU A 193 5.20 -16.26 16.14
CA LEU A 193 4.06 -15.69 16.82
C LEU A 193 3.45 -16.71 17.78
N VAL A 194 3.34 -16.33 19.04
CA VAL A 194 2.70 -17.12 20.11
C VAL A 194 1.47 -16.37 20.61
N ALA A 195 0.30 -16.99 20.50
CA ALA A 195 -0.98 -16.40 20.93
C ALA A 195 -1.85 -17.45 21.65
N PRO A 196 -1.66 -17.69 22.97
CA PRO A 196 -2.27 -18.84 23.66
C PRO A 196 -3.80 -18.87 23.66
N ARG A 197 -4.46 -17.71 23.57
CA ARG A 197 -5.93 -17.57 23.57
C ARG A 197 -6.52 -17.44 22.16
N MET A 198 -5.73 -17.70 21.13
CA MET A 198 -6.12 -17.59 19.73
C MET A 198 -5.66 -18.82 18.94
N THR A 199 -6.44 -19.23 17.96
CA THR A 199 -6.04 -20.26 16.99
C THR A 199 -5.27 -19.63 15.84
N LEU A 200 -4.10 -20.16 15.53
CA LEU A 200 -3.33 -19.77 14.36
C LEU A 200 -3.94 -20.38 13.09
N LEU A 201 -4.35 -19.53 12.14
CA LEU A 201 -4.86 -19.95 10.83
C LEU A 201 -3.74 -20.05 9.78
N THR A 202 -2.61 -19.40 10.04
CA THR A 202 -1.36 -19.50 9.28
C THR A 202 -0.28 -20.18 10.12
N PRO A 203 0.84 -20.66 9.53
CA PRO A 203 1.97 -21.13 10.32
C PRO A 203 2.40 -20.10 11.37
N GLY A 204 2.66 -20.56 12.60
CA GLY A 204 3.10 -19.73 13.72
C GLY A 204 4.55 -19.27 13.62
N GLU A 205 5.28 -19.77 12.63
CA GLU A 205 6.65 -19.35 12.31
C GLU A 205 6.72 -19.07 10.81
N GLN A 206 7.18 -17.87 10.44
CA GLN A 206 7.34 -17.41 9.08
C GLN A 206 8.67 -16.69 8.91
N SER A 207 9.13 -16.49 7.67
CA SER A 207 10.43 -15.89 7.42
C SER A 207 10.31 -14.59 6.63
N ILE A 208 10.96 -13.54 7.13
CA ILE A 208 11.12 -12.25 6.46
C ILE A 208 12.50 -12.24 5.80
N LYS A 209 12.55 -11.96 4.49
CA LYS A 209 13.81 -11.73 3.78
C LYS A 209 14.34 -10.33 4.11
N VAL A 210 15.55 -10.24 4.64
CA VAL A 210 16.22 -8.94 4.83
C VAL A 210 16.83 -8.52 3.49
N LEU A 211 16.35 -7.41 2.94
CA LEU A 211 16.87 -6.82 1.71
C LEU A 211 17.95 -5.78 2.04
N PRO A 212 18.99 -5.57 1.20
CA PRO A 212 20.09 -4.66 1.50
C PRO A 212 19.71 -3.18 1.46
N ASP A 213 18.86 -2.78 0.52
CA ASP A 213 18.53 -1.38 0.25
C ASP A 213 17.02 -1.14 0.07
N ALA A 214 16.20 -2.07 0.57
CA ALA A 214 14.74 -2.00 0.50
C ALA A 214 14.10 -2.46 1.82
N ASP A 215 12.87 -2.01 2.05
CA ASP A 215 12.02 -2.55 3.10
C ASP A 215 11.65 -4.00 2.76
N SER A 216 11.55 -4.86 3.76
CA SER A 216 11.16 -6.24 3.54
C SER A 216 9.64 -6.34 3.31
N PRO A 217 9.16 -7.24 2.44
CA PRO A 217 7.74 -7.57 2.39
C PRO A 217 7.28 -8.10 3.77
N PRO A 218 6.12 -7.66 4.28
CA PRO A 218 5.66 -8.09 5.60
C PRO A 218 5.22 -9.55 5.57
N VAL A 219 5.48 -10.28 6.66
CA VAL A 219 4.82 -11.56 6.92
C VAL A 219 3.50 -11.30 7.63
N VAL A 220 2.48 -12.07 7.27
CA VAL A 220 1.11 -11.89 7.75
C VAL A 220 0.67 -13.13 8.50
N PHE A 221 0.27 -12.95 9.76
CA PHE A 221 -0.33 -13.99 10.58
C PHE A 221 -1.83 -13.78 10.66
N GLN A 222 -2.58 -14.84 10.42
CA GLN A 222 -4.02 -14.85 10.62
C GLN A 222 -4.36 -15.63 11.89
N LEU A 223 -5.15 -15.00 12.75
CA LEU A 223 -5.52 -15.50 14.07
C LEU A 223 -7.04 -15.59 14.17
N LEU A 224 -7.54 -16.51 14.98
CA LEU A 224 -8.95 -16.65 15.32
C LEU A 224 -9.10 -16.64 16.85
N PRO A 225 -9.58 -15.54 17.47
CA PRO A 225 -9.76 -15.45 18.91
C PRO A 225 -10.83 -16.44 19.39
N GLN A 226 -10.51 -17.19 20.46
CA GLN A 226 -11.38 -18.25 21.00
C GLN A 226 -12.07 -17.85 22.31
N GLU A 227 -11.58 -16.81 22.99
CA GLU A 227 -12.07 -16.40 24.29
C GLU A 227 -12.20 -14.89 24.42
N LEU A 228 -13.20 -14.42 25.18
CA LEU A 228 -13.41 -13.00 25.46
C LEU A 228 -12.37 -12.43 26.43
N GLY A 229 -12.16 -11.11 26.34
CA GLY A 229 -11.29 -10.34 27.21
C GLY A 229 -9.90 -10.08 26.63
N GLN A 230 -8.95 -9.72 27.49
CA GLN A 230 -7.59 -9.35 27.08
C GLN A 230 -6.80 -10.58 26.65
N ALA A 231 -6.32 -10.59 25.41
CA ALA A 231 -5.44 -11.61 24.87
C ALA A 231 -4.05 -11.03 24.59
N GLU A 232 -3.02 -11.80 24.90
CA GLU A 232 -1.63 -11.43 24.65
C GLU A 232 -1.09 -12.19 23.44
N ILE A 233 -0.39 -11.46 22.57
CA ILE A 233 0.30 -11.98 21.40
C ILE A 233 1.78 -11.65 21.59
N THR A 234 2.65 -12.65 21.53
CA THR A 234 4.09 -12.46 21.64
C THR A 234 4.76 -12.75 20.30
N LEU A 235 5.59 -11.82 19.84
CA LEU A 235 6.40 -11.93 18.64
C LEU A 235 7.87 -12.13 19.03
N GLU A 236 8.47 -13.19 18.52
CA GLU A 236 9.90 -13.49 18.67
C GLU A 236 10.56 -13.35 17.29
N LEU A 237 11.59 -12.49 17.19
CA LEU A 237 12.39 -12.36 15.98
C LEU A 237 13.70 -13.11 16.20
N ARG A 238 14.01 -14.06 15.30
CA ARG A 238 15.19 -14.93 15.38
C ARG A 238 15.97 -14.91 14.08
N GLN A 239 17.28 -14.95 14.16
CA GLN A 239 18.16 -15.13 13.01
C GLN A 239 19.19 -16.20 13.35
N GLN A 240 19.34 -17.19 12.48
CA GLN A 240 20.24 -18.35 12.70
C GLN A 240 19.98 -19.06 14.05
N GLY A 241 18.71 -19.13 14.46
CA GLY A 241 18.30 -19.76 15.71
C GLY A 241 18.48 -18.91 16.97
N GLN A 242 19.10 -17.72 16.89
CA GLN A 242 19.27 -16.80 18.02
C GLN A 242 18.24 -15.67 17.99
N LEU A 243 17.80 -15.19 19.15
CA LEU A 243 16.93 -14.01 19.24
C LEU A 243 17.72 -12.77 18.83
N VAL A 244 17.18 -11.97 17.91
CA VAL A 244 17.79 -10.70 17.50
C VAL A 244 17.30 -9.51 18.33
N ALA A 245 16.18 -9.69 19.04
CA ALA A 245 15.63 -8.71 19.97
C ALA A 245 14.83 -9.40 21.08
N PRO A 246 14.57 -8.70 22.21
CA PRO A 246 13.59 -9.15 23.19
C PRO A 246 12.22 -9.40 22.53
N PRO A 247 11.45 -10.39 22.99
CA PRO A 247 10.12 -10.63 22.47
C PRO A 247 9.22 -9.40 22.62
N VAL A 248 8.40 -9.11 21.60
CA VAL A 248 7.45 -8.01 21.60
C VAL A 248 6.08 -8.54 22.01
N THR A 249 5.53 -8.03 23.12
CA THR A 249 4.19 -8.39 23.60
C THR A 249 3.17 -7.35 23.17
N LEU A 250 2.15 -7.79 22.44
CA LEU A 250 1.00 -7.01 21.99
C LEU A 250 -0.24 -7.43 22.77
N ARG A 251 -1.13 -6.47 23.04
CA ARG A 251 -2.40 -6.72 23.72
C ARG A 251 -3.57 -6.45 22.79
N VAL A 252 -4.47 -7.41 22.71
CA VAL A 252 -5.70 -7.33 21.90
C VAL A 252 -6.88 -7.60 22.81
N GLU A 253 -7.85 -6.70 22.83
CA GLU A 253 -9.11 -6.91 23.53
C GLU A 253 -10.08 -7.70 22.63
N VAL A 254 -10.43 -8.92 23.04
CA VAL A 254 -11.42 -9.75 22.35
C VAL A 254 -12.82 -9.45 22.87
N VAL A 255 -13.69 -8.98 21.99
CA VAL A 255 -15.08 -8.60 22.29
C VAL A 255 -16.07 -9.53 21.60
N ALA A 256 -17.25 -9.71 22.21
CA ALA A 256 -18.26 -10.64 21.70
C ALA A 256 -18.89 -10.16 20.38
N HIS A 257 -19.05 -8.85 20.26
CA HIS A 257 -19.59 -8.17 19.09
C HIS A 257 -18.89 -6.82 18.98
N GLU A 258 -18.67 -6.34 17.77
CA GLU A 258 -18.21 -4.97 17.55
C GLU A 258 -19.15 -4.00 18.29
N VAL A 259 -18.60 -3.20 19.23
CA VAL A 259 -19.30 -1.99 19.67
C VAL A 259 -19.22 -1.06 18.47
N ALA A 260 -20.21 -1.16 17.60
CA ALA A 260 -20.28 -0.43 16.35
C ALA A 260 -19.85 1.03 16.57
N PHE A 261 -18.78 1.44 15.87
CA PHE A 261 -18.96 2.65 15.09
C PHE A 261 -20.12 2.32 14.15
N VAL A 262 -21.29 2.96 14.31
CA VAL A 262 -22.42 2.74 13.40
C VAL A 262 -22.08 3.40 12.06
N ALA A 263 -21.24 2.74 11.27
CA ALA A 263 -21.43 2.71 9.84
C ALA A 263 -22.58 1.73 9.62
N ALA A 264 -23.68 2.20 9.04
CA ALA A 264 -24.78 1.32 8.67
C ALA A 264 -24.23 0.15 7.81
N PRO A 265 -24.69 -1.09 8.01
CA PRO A 265 -24.25 -2.22 7.21
C PRO A 265 -24.79 -2.04 5.79
N TYR A 266 -23.99 -1.47 4.90
CA TYR A 266 -24.14 -1.77 3.49
C TYR A 266 -23.65 -3.21 3.33
N ALA A 267 -24.56 -4.11 2.95
CA ALA A 267 -24.13 -5.34 2.29
C ALA A 267 -23.13 -4.93 1.18
N PRO A 268 -21.99 -5.63 1.02
CA PRO A 268 -21.06 -5.29 -0.05
C PRO A 268 -21.85 -5.31 -1.36
N ALA A 269 -22.10 -4.13 -1.91
CA ALA A 269 -22.76 -4.02 -3.19
C ALA A 269 -21.86 -4.74 -4.19
N GLN A 270 -22.40 -5.73 -4.89
CA GLN A 270 -21.70 -6.26 -6.05
C GLN A 270 -21.52 -5.10 -7.02
N VAL A 271 -20.28 -4.62 -7.14
CA VAL A 271 -19.92 -3.59 -8.10
C VAL A 271 -19.92 -4.29 -9.46
N ASP A 272 -20.98 -4.09 -10.23
CA ASP A 272 -21.02 -4.48 -11.63
C ASP A 272 -20.15 -3.48 -12.43
N PRO A 273 -18.98 -3.90 -12.96
CA PRO A 273 -18.09 -3.02 -13.70
C PRO A 273 -18.74 -2.45 -14.97
N ALA A 274 -19.81 -3.07 -15.49
CA ALA A 274 -20.56 -2.56 -16.62
C ALA A 274 -21.43 -1.34 -16.25
N LEU A 275 -21.94 -1.30 -15.02
CA LEU A 275 -22.76 -0.19 -14.50
C LEU A 275 -21.90 1.04 -14.18
N ALA A 276 -20.66 0.84 -13.72
CA ALA A 276 -19.68 1.91 -13.54
C ALA A 276 -19.32 2.64 -14.84
N ARG A 277 -19.42 1.96 -16.00
CA ARG A 277 -19.20 2.56 -17.33
C ARG A 277 -20.43 3.32 -17.86
N ALA A 278 -21.61 3.08 -17.29
CA ALA A 278 -22.86 3.72 -17.69
C ALA A 278 -23.18 4.97 -16.88
N ILE A 279 -22.52 5.17 -15.73
CA ILE A 279 -22.70 6.35 -14.88
C ILE A 279 -21.67 7.39 -15.32
N ALA A 280 -22.15 8.50 -15.90
CA ALA A 280 -21.29 9.66 -16.14
C ALA A 280 -20.67 10.10 -14.80
N ALA A 281 -19.35 10.24 -14.78
CA ALA A 281 -18.65 10.72 -13.59
C ALA A 281 -19.24 12.07 -13.16
N PRO A 282 -19.44 12.30 -11.85
CA PRO A 282 -19.91 13.60 -11.38
C PRO A 282 -18.94 14.69 -11.83
N ASP A 283 -19.50 15.77 -12.36
CA ASP A 283 -18.80 16.98 -12.76
C ASP A 283 -18.01 17.59 -11.59
N LEU A 284 -18.59 17.54 -10.39
CA LEU A 284 -17.96 18.00 -9.16
C LEU A 284 -18.06 16.94 -8.05
N THR A 285 -16.97 16.72 -7.31
CA THR A 285 -16.94 15.84 -6.14
C THR A 285 -16.54 16.63 -4.90
N LEU A 286 -17.40 16.66 -3.88
CA LEU A 286 -17.07 17.25 -2.58
C LEU A 286 -16.52 16.16 -1.64
N ARG A 287 -15.30 16.35 -1.15
CA ARG A 287 -14.69 15.54 -0.10
C ARG A 287 -14.65 16.31 1.20
N VAL A 288 -14.88 15.60 2.30
CA VAL A 288 -15.00 16.18 3.63
C VAL A 288 -14.10 15.39 4.58
N TYR A 289 -13.15 16.08 5.19
CA TYR A 289 -12.19 15.51 6.13
C TYR A 289 -12.40 16.12 7.51
N TYR A 290 -12.42 15.29 8.54
CA TYR A 290 -12.49 15.77 9.92
C TYR A 290 -11.10 15.76 10.54
N ASP A 291 -10.63 16.93 10.95
CA ASP A 291 -9.41 17.09 11.72
C ASP A 291 -9.77 17.10 13.21
N ASP A 292 -9.52 15.97 13.87
CA ASP A 292 -9.82 15.77 15.28
C ASP A 292 -8.93 16.63 16.20
N SER A 293 -7.73 16.98 15.76
CA SER A 293 -6.80 17.81 16.53
C SER A 293 -7.24 19.28 16.58
N ALA A 294 -7.79 19.79 15.48
CA ALA A 294 -8.29 21.15 15.37
C ALA A 294 -9.80 21.27 15.66
N THR A 295 -10.52 20.15 15.79
CA THR A 295 -11.99 20.08 15.86
C THR A 295 -12.67 20.81 14.70
N ARG A 296 -12.09 20.72 13.50
CA ARG A 296 -12.58 21.39 12.28
C ARG A 296 -12.83 20.38 11.17
N VAL A 297 -13.58 20.84 10.18
CA VAL A 297 -13.84 20.08 8.96
C VAL A 297 -13.14 20.77 7.81
N LEU A 298 -12.30 20.05 7.07
CA LEU A 298 -11.76 20.50 5.80
C LEU A 298 -12.72 20.05 4.69
N PHE A 299 -13.14 21.00 3.86
CA PHE A 299 -13.90 20.72 2.66
C PHE A 299 -13.00 20.90 1.45
N ALA A 300 -12.96 19.90 0.58
CA ALA A 300 -12.22 19.93 -0.68
C ALA A 300 -13.19 19.66 -1.84
N LEU A 301 -13.31 20.61 -2.77
CA LEU A 301 -14.10 20.46 -3.99
C LEU A 301 -13.19 20.03 -5.13
N TRP A 302 -13.59 18.98 -5.84
CA TRP A 302 -12.84 18.36 -6.92
C TRP A 302 -13.60 18.47 -8.23
N ARG A 303 -12.88 18.65 -9.32
CA ARG A 303 -13.37 18.57 -10.70
C ARG A 303 -12.42 17.69 -11.49
N GLU A 304 -12.94 16.64 -12.11
CA GLU A 304 -12.13 15.72 -12.94
C GLU A 304 -10.85 15.20 -12.23
N GLY A 305 -10.94 14.94 -10.93
CA GLY A 305 -9.80 14.46 -10.14
C GLY A 305 -8.81 15.53 -9.68
N VAL A 306 -9.08 16.82 -9.93
CA VAL A 306 -8.26 17.95 -9.46
C VAL A 306 -9.00 18.70 -8.36
N VAL A 307 -8.30 19.03 -7.27
CA VAL A 307 -8.82 19.93 -6.23
C VAL A 307 -8.89 21.35 -6.79
N ILE A 308 -10.10 21.90 -6.86
CA ILE A 308 -10.34 23.27 -7.34
C ILE A 308 -10.56 24.28 -6.21
N HIS A 309 -10.90 23.82 -5.00
CA HIS A 309 -11.00 24.67 -3.81
C HIS A 309 -10.89 23.85 -2.53
N GLU A 310 -10.19 24.39 -1.55
CA GLU A 310 -10.07 23.82 -0.21
C GLU A 310 -10.29 24.90 0.85
N GLU A 311 -11.12 24.60 1.84
CA GLU A 311 -11.41 25.53 2.92
C GLU A 311 -11.80 24.80 4.19
N TYR A 312 -11.22 25.25 5.31
CA TYR A 312 -11.65 24.80 6.62
C TYR A 312 -12.97 25.46 7.00
N GLY A 313 -13.95 24.64 7.34
CA GLY A 313 -15.17 25.08 8.00
C GLY A 313 -14.93 25.62 9.40
N PRO A 314 -15.97 26.24 9.97
CA PRO A 314 -15.92 26.74 11.33
C PRO A 314 -15.59 25.59 12.28
N ALA A 315 -14.76 25.88 13.28
CA ALA A 315 -14.50 24.92 14.36
C ALA A 315 -15.80 24.60 15.09
N PHE A 316 -15.99 23.34 15.46
CA PHE A 316 -17.10 22.96 16.32
C PHE A 316 -16.85 23.55 17.72
N ALA A 317 -17.54 24.64 18.05
CA ALA A 317 -17.48 25.27 19.37
C ALA A 317 -18.23 24.41 20.41
N GLY A 318 -17.62 23.29 20.81
CA GLY A 318 -18.18 22.29 21.71
C GLY A 318 -19.47 21.64 21.19
N PRO A 319 -19.93 20.59 21.90
CA PRO A 319 -19.36 19.25 21.79
C PRO A 319 -19.17 18.83 20.30
N GLY A 320 -18.06 18.14 20.00
CA GLY A 320 -17.62 17.82 18.62
C GLY A 320 -18.65 17.14 17.70
N PRO A 321 -18.27 16.82 16.46
CA PRO A 321 -19.20 16.41 15.40
C PRO A 321 -20.10 15.22 15.78
N ALA A 322 -19.62 14.30 16.63
CA ALA A 322 -20.42 13.17 17.13
C ALA A 322 -21.67 13.62 17.90
N THR A 323 -21.55 14.63 18.77
CA THR A 323 -22.69 15.12 19.56
C THR A 323 -23.63 15.96 18.72
N TYR A 324 -23.09 16.77 17.80
CA TYR A 324 -23.89 17.50 16.82
C TYR A 324 -24.73 16.54 15.96
N THR A 325 -24.09 15.46 15.48
CA THR A 325 -24.73 14.40 14.68
C THR A 325 -25.81 13.68 15.48
N ALA A 326 -25.53 13.31 16.73
CA ALA A 326 -26.52 12.67 17.61
C ALA A 326 -27.74 13.58 17.85
N SER A 327 -27.54 14.89 17.98
CA SER A 327 -28.63 15.87 18.10
C SER A 327 -29.47 15.95 16.81
N LEU A 328 -28.81 16.00 15.65
CA LEU A 328 -29.48 16.03 14.35
C LEU A 328 -30.33 14.77 14.12
N TYR A 329 -29.78 13.58 14.36
CA TYR A 329 -30.54 12.34 14.21
C TYR A 329 -31.71 12.24 15.19
N ARG A 330 -31.56 12.80 16.40
CA ARG A 330 -32.67 12.92 17.34
C ARG A 330 -33.79 13.82 16.80
N ASP A 331 -33.43 14.97 16.22
CA ASP A 331 -34.40 15.87 15.57
C ASP A 331 -35.12 15.16 14.41
N LEU A 332 -34.38 14.46 13.55
CA LEU A 332 -34.94 13.71 12.42
C LEU A 332 -35.83 12.55 12.87
N GLU A 333 -35.47 11.84 13.93
CA GLU A 333 -36.27 10.76 14.51
C GLU A 333 -37.57 11.26 15.13
N LEU A 334 -37.59 12.48 15.68
CA LEU A 334 -38.81 13.14 16.15
C LEU A 334 -39.72 13.52 14.98
N LEU A 335 -39.15 14.04 13.89
CA LEU A 335 -39.90 14.36 12.66
C LEU A 335 -40.46 13.11 11.98
N ARG A 336 -39.72 12.00 11.99
CA ARG A 336 -40.20 10.70 11.50
C ARG A 336 -41.44 10.23 12.25
N LYS A 337 -41.62 10.65 13.50
CA LYS A 337 -42.79 10.37 14.34
C LYS A 337 -43.83 11.49 14.28
N GLU A 338 -43.72 12.40 13.31
CA GLU A 338 -44.59 13.56 13.09
C GLU A 338 -44.65 14.52 14.30
N ARG A 339 -43.58 14.58 15.11
CA ARG A 339 -43.50 15.42 16.30
C ARG A 339 -42.53 16.57 16.12
N ASP A 340 -42.93 17.76 16.56
CA ASP A 340 -42.08 18.95 16.57
C ASP A 340 -40.96 18.83 17.61
N SER A 341 -39.70 18.91 17.17
CA SER A 341 -38.51 18.84 18.05
C SER A 341 -38.36 20.06 18.95
N VAL A 342 -39.00 21.19 18.64
CA VAL A 342 -38.89 22.45 19.40
C VAL A 342 -39.87 22.51 20.58
N LYS A 343 -41.00 21.79 20.53
CA LYS A 343 -42.09 21.89 21.50
C LYS A 343 -42.20 20.73 22.50
N VAL A 344 -41.25 19.77 22.51
CA VAL A 344 -41.33 18.54 23.32
C VAL A 344 -41.34 18.78 24.85
N GLY A 345 -41.02 20.00 25.33
CA GLY A 345 -41.06 20.35 26.76
C GLY A 345 -42.40 20.84 27.31
N GLY A 346 -43.36 21.21 26.45
CA GLY A 346 -44.68 21.70 26.86
C GLY A 346 -45.78 20.68 26.55
N ARG A 347 -46.72 20.47 27.47
CA ARG A 347 -47.83 19.50 27.37
C ARG A 347 -48.42 19.38 25.94
N GLY A 348 -48.27 18.19 25.36
CA GLY A 348 -48.90 17.79 24.10
C GLY A 348 -48.01 18.04 22.89
N GLY A 349 -47.23 17.03 22.49
CA GLY A 349 -46.56 17.04 21.19
C GLY A 349 -47.61 17.11 20.08
N GLN A 350 -47.77 18.28 19.50
CA GLN A 350 -48.70 18.53 18.41
C GLN A 350 -48.20 17.74 17.18
N LEU A 351 -49.07 16.90 16.62
CA LEU A 351 -48.79 16.23 15.34
C LEU A 351 -48.61 17.32 14.28
N LEU A 352 -47.51 17.24 13.54
CA LEU A 352 -47.21 18.16 12.45
C LEU A 352 -48.04 17.78 11.22
N SER A 353 -48.56 18.78 10.50
CA SER A 353 -49.09 18.57 9.15
C SER A 353 -47.94 18.25 8.18
N GLU A 354 -48.25 17.67 7.01
CA GLU A 354 -47.26 17.39 5.96
C GLU A 354 -46.51 18.65 5.52
N ASP A 355 -47.22 19.78 5.39
CA ASP A 355 -46.64 21.08 5.07
C ASP A 355 -45.67 21.57 6.16
N ASP A 356 -46.00 21.33 7.44
CA ASP A 356 -45.14 21.72 8.57
C ASP A 356 -43.91 20.82 8.69
N LEU A 357 -44.03 19.53 8.32
CA LEU A 357 -42.89 18.61 8.20
C LEU A 357 -41.94 19.08 7.10
N GLU A 358 -42.44 19.36 5.89
CA GLU A 358 -41.61 19.81 4.78
C GLU A 358 -40.89 21.12 5.11
N ARG A 359 -41.60 22.09 5.71
CA ARG A 359 -41.00 23.35 6.21
C ARG A 359 -39.91 23.10 7.23
N THR A 360 -40.12 22.13 8.13
CA THR A 360 -39.13 21.81 9.16
C THR A 360 -37.90 21.13 8.56
N PHE A 361 -38.05 20.21 7.61
CA PHE A 361 -36.94 19.63 6.87
C PHE A 361 -36.14 20.69 6.11
N LYS A 362 -36.82 21.58 5.36
CA LYS A 362 -36.17 22.70 4.68
C LYS A 362 -35.38 23.58 5.64
N ARG A 363 -35.94 23.88 6.81
CA ARG A 363 -35.27 24.67 7.86
C ARG A 363 -34.03 23.96 8.41
N ILE A 364 -34.10 22.64 8.66
CA ILE A 364 -32.94 21.85 9.11
C ILE A 364 -31.86 21.84 8.04
N GLY A 365 -32.22 21.57 6.79
CA GLY A 365 -31.29 21.56 5.65
C GLY A 365 -30.59 22.92 5.47
N ASN A 366 -31.36 24.01 5.47
CA ASN A 366 -30.81 25.37 5.38
C ASN A 366 -29.90 25.69 6.56
N ARG A 367 -30.25 25.27 7.78
CA ARG A 367 -29.39 25.46 8.96
C ARG A 367 -28.06 24.71 8.82
N LEU A 368 -28.07 23.48 8.30
CA LEU A 368 -26.86 22.70 8.05
C LEU A 368 -26.00 23.35 6.97
N TRP A 369 -26.62 23.78 5.87
CA TRP A 369 -25.95 24.50 4.79
C TRP A 369 -25.30 25.80 5.27
N GLU A 370 -26.01 26.59 6.09
CA GLU A 370 -25.49 27.84 6.64
C GLU A 370 -24.37 27.64 7.67
N LYS A 371 -24.45 26.60 8.49
CA LYS A 371 -23.49 26.40 9.58
C LYS A 371 -22.25 25.59 9.21
N LEU A 372 -22.41 24.56 8.37
CA LEU A 372 -21.33 23.61 8.11
C LEU A 372 -20.52 23.99 6.87
N ILE A 373 -21.18 24.51 5.83
CA ILE A 373 -20.53 24.76 4.54
C ILE A 373 -19.92 26.17 4.53
N PRO A 374 -18.60 26.31 4.34
CA PRO A 374 -17.93 27.60 4.28
C PRO A 374 -18.47 28.48 3.15
N SER A 375 -18.52 29.80 3.37
CA SER A 375 -19.04 30.72 2.36
C SER A 375 -18.18 30.78 1.09
N GLY A 376 -16.86 30.58 1.19
CA GLY A 376 -15.98 30.52 0.03
C GLY A 376 -16.29 29.31 -0.85
N LEU A 377 -16.45 28.14 -0.24
CA LEU A 377 -16.89 26.92 -0.93
C LEU A 377 -18.25 27.09 -1.62
N LYS A 378 -19.23 27.76 -0.98
CA LYS A 378 -20.53 28.04 -1.62
C LYS A 378 -20.38 28.90 -2.88
N ALA A 379 -19.51 29.92 -2.83
CA ALA A 379 -19.26 30.82 -3.94
C ALA A 379 -18.56 30.09 -5.11
N VAL A 380 -17.58 29.24 -4.81
CA VAL A 380 -16.92 28.41 -5.82
C VAL A 380 -17.91 27.44 -6.45
N TYR A 381 -18.65 26.67 -5.65
CA TYR A 381 -19.64 25.74 -6.18
C TYR A 381 -20.70 26.43 -7.08
N ALA A 382 -21.16 27.62 -6.69
CA ALA A 382 -22.11 28.40 -7.49
C ALA A 382 -21.55 28.87 -8.84
N ARG A 383 -20.24 29.08 -8.93
CA ARG A 383 -19.54 29.43 -10.18
C ARG A 383 -19.33 28.21 -11.07
N GLU A 384 -19.01 27.06 -10.50
CA GLU A 384 -18.62 25.86 -11.26
C GLU A 384 -19.82 25.03 -11.75
N ARG A 385 -21.02 25.24 -11.21
CA ARG A 385 -22.24 24.50 -11.60
C ARG A 385 -22.88 24.96 -12.92
N TYR A 386 -22.36 26.02 -13.54
CA TYR A 386 -22.83 26.62 -14.80
C TYR A 386 -21.65 26.68 -15.77
#